data_AF-A0A383A2Q8-F1
#
_entry.id   AF-A0A383A2Q8-F1
#
_cell.length_a   1.000
_cell.length_b   1.000
_cell.length_c   1.000
_cell.angle_alpha   90.00
_cell.angle_beta   90.00
_cell.angle_gamma   90.00
#
_symmetry.space_group_name_H-M   'P 1'
#
loop_
_entity.id
_entity.type
_entity.pdbx_description
1 polymer ?
#
loop_
_entity_poly.entity_id
_entity_poly.type
_entity_poly.pdbx_seq_one_letter_code
_entity_poly.pdbx_strand_id
1 'polypeptide(L)'
;MSAKVTWLIVFVLLYWAYCIFWGVRGAQMAKTASDYFISGRKLPMWVFVLAATATSFSGWTFMGHPGLIYRDGFQYAYASFYVITIPFTGVMFLKRQWILGKRFGYVTPGEMLADYFKGDMVRVLTVVVALCFSV
;
A
#
# COMPACT_ATOMS: atom_id res chain seq x y z
N MET A 1 31.38 -9.77 -17.69
CA MET A 1 30.67 -8.92 -16.71
C MET A 1 31.41 -8.94 -15.40
N SER A 2 31.44 -7.82 -14.65
CA SER A 2 31.97 -7.80 -13.27
C SER A 2 31.11 -8.69 -12.37
N ALA A 3 31.73 -9.39 -11.41
CA ALA A 3 31.03 -10.22 -10.43
C ALA A 3 29.89 -9.48 -9.72
N LYS A 4 30.06 -8.17 -9.44
CA LYS A 4 29.01 -7.33 -8.83
C LYS A 4 27.77 -7.21 -9.71
N VAL A 5 27.97 -7.01 -11.02
CA VAL A 5 26.88 -6.88 -11.99
C VAL A 5 26.18 -8.22 -12.18
N THR A 6 26.93 -9.32 -12.22
CA THR A 6 26.36 -10.67 -12.28
C THR A 6 25.46 -10.96 -11.08
N TRP A 7 25.94 -10.70 -9.86
CA TRP A 7 25.14 -10.91 -8.64
C TRP A 7 23.90 -10.02 -8.59
N LEU A 8 24.03 -8.75 -8.99
CA LEU A 8 22.90 -7.83 -9.05
C LEU A 8 21.79 -8.38 -9.97
N ILE A 9 22.14 -8.82 -11.17
CA ILE A 9 21.18 -9.40 -12.11
C ILE A 9 20.53 -10.65 -11.54
N VAL A 10 21.32 -11.55 -10.95
CA VAL A 10 20.81 -12.77 -10.32
C VAL A 10 19.78 -12.45 -9.24
N PHE A 11 20.09 -11.56 -8.30
CA PHE A 11 19.15 -11.23 -7.22
C PHE A 11 17.90 -10.50 -7.72
N VAL A 12 18.03 -9.59 -8.70
CA VAL A 12 16.88 -8.92 -9.30
C VAL A 12 15.96 -9.92 -9.99
N LEU A 13 16.51 -10.84 -10.79
CA LEU A 13 15.72 -11.85 -11.49
C LEU A 13 15.05 -12.82 -10.51
N LEU A 14 15.75 -13.25 -9.45
CA LEU A 14 15.17 -14.09 -8.41
C LEU A 14 14.03 -13.39 -7.68
N TYR A 15 14.21 -12.12 -7.33
CA TYR A 15 13.16 -11.33 -6.69
C TYR A 15 11.94 -11.14 -7.60
N TRP A 16 12.15 -10.83 -8.88
CA TRP A 16 11.07 -10.72 -9.86
C TRP A 16 10.34 -12.05 -10.05
N ALA A 17 11.08 -13.14 -10.19
CA ALA A 17 10.48 -14.47 -10.29
C ALA A 17 9.61 -14.78 -9.07
N TYR A 18 10.09 -14.46 -7.86
CA TYR A 18 9.32 -14.59 -6.62
C TYR A 18 8.04 -13.74 -6.65
N CYS A 19 8.13 -12.45 -6.99
CA CYS A 19 6.99 -11.54 -7.05
C CYS A 19 5.95 -11.99 -8.09
N ILE A 20 6.39 -12.35 -9.30
CA ILE A 20 5.51 -12.81 -10.37
C ILE A 20 4.85 -14.13 -9.98
N PHE A 21 5.61 -15.07 -9.43
CA PHE A 21 5.09 -16.35 -8.96
C PHE A 21 3.97 -16.15 -7.94
N TRP A 22 4.20 -15.36 -6.89
CA TRP A 22 3.18 -15.09 -5.87
C TRP A 22 2.02 -14.24 -6.40
N GLY A 23 2.27 -13.30 -7.31
CA GLY A 23 1.23 -12.52 -7.97
C GLY A 23 0.27 -13.41 -8.78
N VAL A 24 0.81 -14.28 -9.62
CA VAL A 24 0.02 -15.23 -10.43
C VAL A 24 -0.70 -16.24 -9.55
N ARG A 25 0.00 -16.83 -8.56
CA ARG A 25 -0.62 -17.79 -7.63
C ARG A 25 -1.74 -17.15 -6.82
N GLY A 26 -1.52 -15.94 -6.30
CA GLY A 26 -2.53 -15.17 -5.59
C GLY A 26 -3.77 -14.90 -6.46
N ALA A 27 -3.57 -14.46 -7.70
CA ALA A 27 -4.65 -14.23 -8.65
C ALA A 27 -5.46 -15.51 -8.97
N GLN A 28 -4.80 -16.65 -9.13
CA GLN A 28 -5.46 -17.94 -9.37
C GLN A 28 -6.27 -18.44 -8.15
N MET A 29 -5.81 -18.13 -6.94
CA MET A 29 -6.46 -18.50 -5.68
C MET A 29 -7.66 -17.61 -5.35
N ALA A 30 -7.67 -16.35 -5.78
CA ALA A 30 -8.79 -15.45 -5.56
C ALA A 30 -10.00 -15.86 -6.40
N LYS A 31 -11.12 -16.20 -5.74
CA LYS A 31 -12.38 -16.58 -6.41
C LYS A 31 -13.45 -15.50 -6.32
N THR A 32 -13.29 -14.55 -5.40
CA THR A 32 -14.21 -13.43 -5.20
C THR A 32 -13.45 -12.10 -5.14
N ALA A 33 -14.15 -10.98 -5.32
CA ALA A 33 -13.56 -9.65 -5.16
C ALA A 33 -12.98 -9.44 -3.75
N SER A 34 -13.65 -9.97 -2.72
CA SER A 34 -13.15 -9.92 -1.33
C SER A 34 -11.86 -10.73 -1.15
N ASP A 35 -11.75 -11.89 -1.79
CA ASP A 35 -10.50 -12.67 -1.79
C ASP A 35 -9.38 -11.92 -2.49
N TYR A 36 -9.68 -11.23 -3.58
CA TYR A 36 -8.69 -10.49 -4.35
C TYR A 36 -8.19 -9.23 -3.62
N PHE A 37 -9.10 -8.39 -3.10
CA PHE A 37 -8.73 -7.09 -2.51
C PHE A 37 -8.28 -7.17 -1.06
N ILE A 38 -8.85 -8.09 -0.26
CA ILE A 38 -8.62 -8.14 1.19
C ILE A 38 -8.34 -9.56 1.70
N SER A 39 -7.99 -10.51 0.83
CA SER A 39 -7.69 -11.90 1.18
C SER A 39 -8.82 -12.57 1.99
N GLY A 40 -10.07 -12.18 1.72
CA GLY A 40 -11.24 -12.67 2.45
C GLY A 40 -11.19 -12.38 3.96
N ARG A 41 -10.40 -11.38 4.38
CA ARG A 41 -10.13 -11.04 5.79
C ARG A 41 -9.52 -12.17 6.62
N LYS A 42 -8.83 -13.11 5.97
CA LYS A 42 -8.14 -14.24 6.62
C LYS A 42 -6.79 -13.86 7.24
N LEU A 43 -6.20 -12.74 6.77
CA LEU A 43 -4.93 -12.25 7.29
C LEU A 43 -5.09 -11.68 8.71
N PRO A 44 -4.19 -12.01 9.65
CA PRO A 44 -4.13 -11.35 10.95
C PRO A 44 -3.95 -9.85 10.80
N MET A 45 -4.59 -9.06 11.66
CA MET A 45 -4.58 -7.60 11.59
C MET A 45 -3.16 -7.01 11.62
N TRP A 46 -2.26 -7.55 12.44
CA TRP A 46 -0.89 -7.04 12.53
C TRP A 46 -0.09 -7.27 11.23
N VAL A 47 -0.30 -8.41 10.54
CA VAL A 47 0.31 -8.68 9.22
C VAL A 47 -0.19 -7.67 8.20
N PHE A 48 -1.51 -7.41 8.20
CA PHE A 48 -2.11 -6.41 7.33
C PHE A 48 -1.56 -5.00 7.59
N VAL A 49 -1.42 -4.59 8.85
CA VAL A 49 -0.87 -3.28 9.22
C VAL A 49 0.58 -3.15 8.77
N LEU A 50 1.41 -4.18 8.95
CA LEU A 50 2.80 -4.19 8.46
C LEU A 50 2.86 -4.10 6.94
N ALA A 51 2.03 -4.87 6.23
CA ALA A 51 1.96 -4.84 4.77
C ALA A 51 1.48 -3.48 4.24
N ALA A 52 0.44 -2.89 4.84
CA ALA A 52 -0.07 -1.57 4.48
C ALA A 52 0.97 -0.47 4.75
N THR A 53 1.68 -0.57 5.88
CA THR A 53 2.77 0.35 6.22
C THR A 53 3.92 0.23 5.23
N ALA A 54 4.36 -0.98 4.91
CA ALA A 54 5.41 -1.23 3.91
C ALA A 54 5.01 -0.70 2.52
N THR A 55 3.75 -0.90 2.11
CA THR A 55 3.22 -0.41 0.82
C THR A 55 3.19 1.12 0.75
N SER A 56 3.05 1.79 1.91
CA SER A 56 3.06 3.25 1.97
C SER A 56 4.46 3.84 1.73
N PHE A 57 5.53 3.04 1.85
CA PHE A 57 6.89 3.45 1.51
C PHE A 57 7.19 3.12 0.04
N SER A 58 7.16 4.13 -0.82
CA SER A 58 7.40 3.98 -2.26
C SER A 58 8.87 4.22 -2.66
N GLY A 59 9.17 4.10 -3.96
CA GLY A 59 10.49 4.44 -4.52
C GLY A 59 10.94 5.88 -4.24
N TRP A 60 9.99 6.80 -4.02
CA TRP A 60 10.30 8.16 -3.61
C TRP A 60 11.05 8.20 -2.26
N THR A 61 10.70 7.33 -1.31
CA THR A 61 11.39 7.23 -0.01
C THR A 61 12.87 6.91 -0.18
N PHE A 62 13.20 5.98 -1.08
CA PHE A 62 14.56 5.47 -1.22
C PHE A 62 15.43 6.28 -2.17
N MET A 63 14.84 6.90 -3.20
CA MET A 63 15.59 7.64 -4.23
C MET A 63 15.33 9.14 -4.17
N GLY A 64 14.06 9.54 -4.12
CA GLY A 64 13.65 10.95 -4.17
C GLY A 64 14.06 11.72 -2.92
N HIS A 65 13.72 11.20 -1.75
CA HIS A 65 13.97 11.86 -0.47
C HIS A 65 15.47 12.09 -0.19
N PRO A 66 16.39 11.10 -0.33
CA PRO A 66 17.82 11.36 -0.21
C PRO A 66 18.35 12.30 -1.29
N GLY A 67 17.83 12.24 -2.51
CA GLY A 67 18.19 13.15 -3.59
C GLY A 67 17.84 14.61 -3.29
N LEU A 68 16.69 14.84 -2.65
CA LEU A 68 16.26 16.16 -2.20
C LEU A 68 17.07 16.65 -1.00
N ILE A 69 17.42 15.78 -0.05
CA ILE A 69 18.37 16.14 1.03
C ILE A 69 19.72 16.54 0.44
N TYR A 70 20.22 15.79 -0.55
CA TYR A 70 21.49 16.10 -1.22
C TYR A 70 21.45 17.46 -1.92
N ARG A 71 20.33 17.79 -2.58
CA ARG A 71 20.16 19.05 -3.32
C ARG A 71 19.86 20.26 -2.43
N ASP A 72 18.92 20.11 -1.50
CA ASP A 72 18.31 21.21 -0.72
C ASP A 72 18.89 21.32 0.70
N GLY A 73 19.73 20.36 1.10
CA GLY A 73 20.43 20.31 2.37
C GLY A 73 19.64 19.62 3.49
N PHE A 74 20.29 19.53 4.66
CA PHE A 74 19.76 18.80 5.82
C PHE A 74 18.42 19.35 6.33
N GLN A 75 18.10 20.62 6.06
CA GLN A 75 16.80 21.18 6.38
C GLN A 75 15.66 20.32 5.83
N TYR A 76 15.77 19.78 4.62
CA TYR A 76 14.74 18.92 4.02
C TYR A 76 14.52 17.60 4.78
N ALA A 77 15.47 17.18 5.63
CA ALA A 77 15.37 15.95 6.39
C ALA A 77 14.18 15.93 7.36
N TYR A 78 13.56 17.07 7.70
CA TYR A 78 12.30 17.08 8.47
C TYR A 78 11.21 16.23 7.79
N ALA A 79 11.21 16.14 6.45
CA ALA A 79 10.22 15.35 5.74
C ALA A 79 10.25 13.88 6.21
N SER A 80 11.42 13.35 6.60
CA SER A 80 11.59 11.97 7.12
C SER A 80 10.65 11.60 8.27
N PHE A 81 10.11 12.58 9.01
CA PHE A 81 9.11 12.33 10.05
C PHE A 81 7.82 11.69 9.51
N TYR A 82 7.60 11.64 8.19
CA TYR A 82 6.50 10.85 7.62
C TYR A 82 6.58 9.35 8.00
N VAL A 83 7.79 8.84 8.30
CA VAL A 83 8.02 7.47 8.81
C VAL A 83 7.30 7.24 10.14
N ILE A 84 7.04 8.29 10.93
CA ILE A 84 6.29 8.22 12.18
C ILE A 84 4.80 8.44 11.90
N THR A 85 4.45 9.44 11.10
CA THR A 85 3.04 9.81 10.88
C THR A 85 2.25 8.73 10.14
N ILE A 86 2.87 8.02 9.18
CA ILE A 86 2.20 6.93 8.43
C ILE A 86 1.79 5.78 9.37
N PRO A 87 2.68 5.14 10.14
CA PRO A 87 2.28 4.12 11.10
C PRO A 87 1.34 4.65 12.19
N PHE A 88 1.56 5.88 12.66
CA PHE A 88 0.71 6.48 13.70
C PHE A 88 -0.73 6.64 13.24
N THR A 89 -0.96 7.21 12.06
CA THR A 89 -2.30 7.28 11.45
C THR A 89 -2.87 5.86 11.21
N GLY A 90 -2.03 4.92 10.81
CA GLY A 90 -2.37 3.50 10.73
C GLY A 90 -2.96 2.95 12.03
N VAL A 91 -2.24 3.11 13.14
CA VAL A 91 -2.68 2.65 14.48
C VAL A 91 -3.99 3.30 14.90
N MET A 92 -4.15 4.60 14.67
CA MET A 92 -5.32 5.37 15.08
C MET A 92 -6.59 4.99 14.29
N PHE A 93 -6.47 4.76 12.98
CA PHE A 93 -7.63 4.64 12.10
C PHE A 93 -7.87 3.21 11.59
N LEU A 94 -6.82 2.41 11.30
CA LEU A 94 -6.99 1.10 10.64
C LEU A 94 -7.85 0.14 11.45
N LYS A 95 -7.70 0.11 12.79
CA LYS A 95 -8.53 -0.76 13.64
C LYS A 95 -10.02 -0.45 13.48
N ARG A 96 -10.39 0.83 13.50
CA ARG A 96 -11.79 1.26 13.36
C ARG A 96 -12.31 0.94 11.96
N GLN A 97 -11.54 1.25 10.92
CA GLN A 97 -11.88 0.94 9.54
C GLN A 97 -12.06 -0.56 9.31
N TRP A 98 -11.21 -1.38 9.91
CA TRP A 98 -11.31 -2.84 9.84
C TRP A 98 -12.59 -3.39 10.48
N ILE A 99 -12.96 -2.88 11.65
CA ILE A 99 -14.19 -3.27 12.35
C ILE A 99 -15.43 -2.89 11.51
N LEU A 100 -15.45 -1.67 10.94
CA LEU A 100 -16.53 -1.22 10.07
C LEU A 100 -16.63 -2.07 8.80
N GLY A 101 -15.50 -2.33 8.14
CA GLY A 101 -15.46 -3.19 6.96
C GLY A 101 -15.96 -4.61 7.26
N LYS A 102 -15.63 -5.17 8.43
CA LYS A 102 -16.18 -6.48 8.86
C LYS A 102 -17.67 -6.43 9.13
N ARG A 103 -18.17 -5.38 9.79
CA ARG A 103 -19.57 -5.28 10.22
C ARG A 103 -20.52 -5.03 9.06
N PHE A 104 -20.13 -4.17 8.12
CA PHE A 104 -20.99 -3.72 7.02
C PHE A 104 -20.60 -4.31 5.66
N GLY A 105 -19.53 -5.11 5.62
CA GLY A 105 -19.10 -5.80 4.41
C GLY A 105 -18.23 -4.97 3.47
N TYR A 106 -17.94 -3.70 3.75
CA TYR A 106 -17.19 -2.81 2.85
C TYR A 106 -15.82 -3.38 2.46
N VAL A 107 -15.54 -3.35 1.15
CA VAL A 107 -14.25 -3.76 0.56
C VAL A 107 -13.43 -2.53 0.20
N THR A 108 -14.07 -1.45 -0.27
CA THR A 108 -13.38 -0.21 -0.65
C THR A 108 -13.77 0.97 0.25
N PRO A 109 -12.89 1.98 0.41
CA PRO A 109 -13.25 3.22 1.10
C PRO A 109 -14.40 3.96 0.41
N GLY A 110 -14.49 3.91 -0.93
CA GLY A 110 -15.56 4.56 -1.68
C GLY A 110 -16.94 3.95 -1.44
N GLU A 111 -17.03 2.63 -1.24
CA GLU A 111 -18.26 1.96 -0.79
C GLU A 111 -18.69 2.45 0.58
N MET A 112 -17.76 2.47 1.54
CA MET A 112 -18.02 2.92 2.90
C MET A 112 -18.48 4.38 2.94
N LEU A 113 -17.79 5.26 2.21
CA LEU A 113 -18.13 6.69 2.18
C LEU A 113 -19.47 6.95 1.49
N ALA A 114 -19.77 6.23 0.40
CA ALA A 114 -21.07 6.35 -0.27
C ALA A 114 -22.22 5.88 0.63
N ASP A 115 -22.04 4.81 1.40
CA ASP A 115 -23.06 4.36 2.35
C ASP A 115 -23.22 5.34 3.53
N TYR A 116 -22.11 5.91 4.02
CA TYR A 116 -22.15 6.91 5.10
C TYR A 116 -22.85 8.20 4.67
N PHE A 117 -22.51 8.76 3.51
CA PHE A 117 -23.07 10.02 3.00
C PHE A 117 -24.34 9.85 2.16
N LYS A 118 -24.80 8.61 1.95
CA LYS A 118 -26.01 8.28 1.16
C LYS A 118 -25.98 8.87 -0.26
N GLY A 119 -24.83 8.77 -0.95
CA GLY A 119 -24.68 9.29 -2.30
C GLY A 119 -23.50 8.70 -3.07
N ASP A 120 -23.74 8.34 -4.34
CA ASP A 120 -22.74 7.71 -5.20
C ASP A 120 -21.67 8.69 -5.71
N MET A 121 -21.94 10.00 -5.68
CA MET A 121 -20.95 10.99 -6.12
C MET A 121 -19.66 10.94 -5.27
N VAL A 122 -19.78 10.62 -3.97
CA VAL A 122 -18.62 10.48 -3.08
C VAL A 122 -17.78 9.25 -3.48
N ARG A 123 -18.41 8.18 -3.96
CA ARG A 123 -17.69 7.02 -4.50
C ARG A 123 -16.90 7.40 -5.75
N VAL A 124 -17.53 8.10 -6.69
CA VAL A 124 -16.88 8.55 -7.92
C VAL A 124 -15.70 9.47 -7.60
N LEU A 125 -15.90 10.44 -6.70
CA LEU A 125 -14.83 11.32 -6.25
C LEU A 125 -13.67 10.53 -5.63
N THR A 126 -13.97 9.56 -4.78
CA THR A 126 -12.95 8.69 -4.17
C THR A 126 -12.13 7.96 -5.23
N VAL A 127 -12.77 7.43 -6.28
CA VAL A 127 -12.09 6.74 -7.38
C VAL A 127 -11.23 7.71 -8.20
N VAL A 128 -11.74 8.88 -8.55
CA VAL A 128 -10.99 9.90 -9.32
C VAL A 128 -9.76 10.35 -8.55
N VAL A 129 -9.90 10.68 -7.26
CA VAL A 129 -8.77 11.06 -6.41
C VAL A 129 -7.77 9.90 -6.31
N ALA A 130 -8.23 8.67 -6.11
CA ALA A 130 -7.33 7.51 -6.08
C ALA A 130 -6.53 7.39 -7.39
N LEU A 131 -7.18 7.49 -8.55
CA LEU A 131 -6.51 7.38 -9.86
C LEU A 131 -5.49 8.50 -10.11
N CYS A 132 -5.78 9.73 -9.71
CA CYS A 132 -4.87 10.86 -9.91
C CYS A 132 -3.64 10.81 -9.00
N PHE A 133 -3.74 10.16 -7.83
CA PHE A 133 -2.71 10.18 -6.79
C PHE A 133 -2.09 8.80 -6.48
N SER A 134 -2.55 7.70 -7.09
CA SER A 134 -2.01 6.34 -6.87
C SER A 134 -0.78 5.98 -7.72
N VAL A 135 0.06 6.96 -8.04
CA VAL A 135 1.31 6.77 -8.82
C VAL A 135 2.52 6.89 -7.91
#